data_AF-A0A382D456-F1
#
_entry.id   AF-A0A382D456-F1
#
_cell.length_a   1.000
_cell.length_b   1.000
_cell.length_c   1.000
_cell.angle_alpha   90.00
_cell.angle_beta   90.00
_cell.angle_gamma   90.00
#
_symmetry.space_group_name_H-M   'P 1'
#
loop_
_entity.id
_entity.type
_entity.pdbx_description
1 polymer ?
#
loop_
_entity_poly.entity_id
_entity_poly.type
_entity_poly.pdbx_seq_one_letter_code
_entity_poly.pdbx_strand_id
1 'polypeptide(L)'
;MERGDGWVKPWRLPCSRRALFPAPDEGLLGRAETTSGVRLRLSTESRKLWLSFQSLPTTEPAAGRSGFHFDLTIERDLIASTSVPPGGEEAVFDDLPAGDKIVEIWLSQEVPVALKTALEGDEACRQANDTRPRWVTYGSSLTHCVRAHSPARTWPALVARRRGLHLTSLGFGGQCHLDAMMGRVIADLPADYITLKLEINTIGGSHSARTYPAAIVGLVQIIRDKHPDTPIALVSPWASPRTRRCRMP
;
A
#
# COMPACT_ATOMS: atom_id res chain seq x y z
N MET A 1 12.26 4.36 4.13
CA MET A 1 12.03 5.62 3.39
C MET A 1 13.32 6.00 2.73
N GLU A 2 13.24 6.52 1.51
CA GLU A 2 14.35 7.14 0.80
C GLU A 2 14.29 8.65 1.05
N ARG A 3 15.46 9.28 1.19
CA ARG A 3 15.58 10.71 1.48
C ARG A 3 16.48 11.35 0.43
N GLY A 4 16.11 12.52 -0.03
CA GLY A 4 16.99 13.40 -0.81
C GLY A 4 16.91 14.82 -0.28
N ASP A 5 17.40 15.77 -1.07
CA ASP A 5 17.45 17.17 -0.68
C ASP A 5 16.05 17.79 -0.63
N GLY A 6 15.53 18.05 0.57
CA GLY A 6 14.21 18.63 0.79
C GLY A 6 13.01 17.69 0.56
N TRP A 7 13.23 16.38 0.37
CA TRP A 7 12.13 15.42 0.15
C TRP A 7 12.35 14.06 0.81
N VAL A 8 11.22 13.37 1.06
CA VAL A 8 11.15 12.01 1.58
C VAL A 8 10.19 11.18 0.73
N LYS A 9 10.67 10.04 0.22
CA LYS A 9 9.85 9.08 -0.53
C LYS A 9 9.56 7.85 0.33
N PRO A 10 8.30 7.54 0.65
CA PRO A 10 7.94 6.31 1.32
C PRO A 10 8.17 5.13 0.37
N TRP A 11 8.56 4.00 0.96
CA TRP A 11 8.72 2.73 0.28
C TRP A 11 7.97 1.68 1.07
N ARG A 12 7.36 0.71 0.38
CA ARG A 12 6.63 -0.40 1.00
C ARG A 12 7.52 -1.61 1.27
N LEU A 13 8.76 -1.60 0.80
CA LEU A 13 9.83 -2.54 1.16
C LEU A 13 11.06 -1.77 1.71
N PRO A 14 11.96 -2.42 2.45
CA PRO A 14 13.20 -1.80 2.93
C PRO A 14 14.13 -1.37 1.76
N CYS A 15 14.03 -0.10 1.34
CA CYS A 15 14.78 0.45 0.21
C CYS A 15 16.31 0.35 0.35
N SER A 16 16.83 0.42 1.59
CA SER A 16 18.25 0.24 1.89
C SER A 16 18.75 -1.20 1.68
N ARG A 17 17.84 -2.16 1.56
CA ARG A 17 18.14 -3.59 1.36
C ARG A 17 17.55 -4.12 0.04
N ARG A 18 17.40 -3.27 -0.98
CA ARG A 18 16.84 -3.61 -2.29
C ARG A 18 17.45 -4.86 -2.93
N ALA A 19 18.75 -5.10 -2.73
CA ALA A 19 19.46 -6.27 -3.24
C ALA A 19 18.94 -7.62 -2.69
N LEU A 20 18.17 -7.61 -1.58
CA LEU A 20 17.54 -8.81 -1.02
C LEU A 20 16.21 -9.16 -1.70
N PHE A 21 15.77 -8.38 -2.69
CA PHE A 21 14.52 -8.59 -3.43
C PHE A 21 14.81 -8.80 -4.92
N PRO A 22 15.56 -9.85 -5.29
CA PRO A 22 15.88 -10.11 -6.69
C PRO A 22 14.62 -10.47 -7.46
N ALA A 23 14.48 -9.90 -8.66
CA ALA A 23 13.47 -10.28 -9.63
C ALA A 23 14.11 -10.25 -11.04
N PRO A 24 13.57 -11.00 -12.02
CA PRO A 24 14.09 -10.98 -13.40
C PRO A 24 14.08 -9.58 -14.03
N ASP A 25 13.23 -8.70 -13.51
CA ASP A 25 13.12 -7.28 -13.82
C ASP A 25 13.08 -6.45 -12.52
N GLU A 26 13.08 -5.12 -12.64
CA GLU A 26 12.82 -4.20 -11.52
C GLU A 26 11.33 -4.19 -11.10
N GLY A 27 10.54 -5.21 -11.48
CA GLY A 27 9.09 -5.21 -11.33
C GLY A 27 8.63 -5.24 -9.87
N LEU A 28 9.30 -5.97 -8.99
CA LEU A 28 8.96 -5.95 -7.56
C LEU A 28 9.33 -4.62 -6.92
N LEU A 29 10.56 -4.14 -7.14
CA LEU A 29 11.06 -2.89 -6.57
C LEU A 29 10.29 -1.68 -7.10
N GLY A 30 10.04 -1.60 -8.40
CA GLY A 30 9.22 -0.54 -9.00
C GLY A 30 7.78 -0.51 -8.47
N ARG A 31 7.21 -1.66 -8.06
CA ARG A 31 5.92 -1.68 -7.35
C ARG A 31 6.07 -1.32 -5.88
N ALA A 32 7.20 -1.63 -5.24
CA ALA A 32 7.47 -1.27 -3.85
C ALA A 32 7.67 0.23 -3.63
N GLU A 33 8.03 0.98 -4.66
CA GLU A 33 8.11 2.44 -4.66
C GLU A 33 6.75 3.13 -4.73
N THR A 34 5.71 2.47 -5.24
CA THR A 34 4.36 3.06 -5.28
C THR A 34 3.79 3.16 -3.87
N THR A 35 2.89 4.12 -3.68
CA THR A 35 2.39 4.49 -2.35
C THR A 35 1.05 3.85 -1.99
N SER A 36 0.74 2.66 -2.54
CA SER A 36 -0.51 1.94 -2.25
C SER A 36 -0.69 1.65 -0.75
N GLY A 37 -1.75 2.23 -0.17
CA GLY A 37 -2.07 2.11 1.25
C GLY A 37 -1.24 3.00 2.19
N VAL A 38 -0.29 3.78 1.66
CA VAL A 38 0.49 4.76 2.42
C VAL A 38 -0.36 6.02 2.63
N ARG A 39 -0.29 6.57 3.84
CA ARG A 39 -1.03 7.79 4.20
C ARG A 39 -0.29 8.61 5.24
N LEU A 40 -0.53 9.91 5.22
CA LEU A 40 -0.12 10.84 6.29
C LEU A 40 -1.28 10.99 7.27
N ARG A 41 -1.01 11.03 8.58
CA ARG A 41 -2.02 11.20 9.64
C ARG A 41 -1.65 12.35 10.56
N LEU A 42 -2.55 13.31 10.73
CA LEU A 42 -2.32 14.53 11.52
C LEU A 42 -3.61 15.04 12.18
N SER A 43 -3.45 15.81 13.25
CA SER A 43 -4.50 16.61 13.87
C SER A 43 -4.38 18.05 13.40
N THR A 44 -5.50 18.70 13.10
CA THR A 44 -5.53 20.09 12.69
C THR A 44 -6.94 20.68 12.77
N GLU A 45 -7.03 22.00 12.93
CA GLU A 45 -8.28 22.75 12.77
C GLU A 45 -8.48 23.27 11.34
N SER A 46 -7.47 23.11 10.47
CA SER A 46 -7.41 23.66 9.11
C SER A 46 -8.65 23.36 8.28
N ARG A 47 -9.18 24.36 7.59
CA ARG A 47 -10.23 24.22 6.58
C ARG A 47 -9.66 24.00 5.19
N LYS A 48 -8.37 24.30 5.01
CA LYS A 48 -7.62 24.08 3.78
C LYS A 48 -6.30 23.38 4.10
N LEU A 49 -5.97 22.35 3.33
CA LEU A 49 -4.69 21.64 3.41
C LEU A 49 -4.06 21.52 2.03
N TRP A 50 -2.74 21.65 1.96
CA TRP A 50 -1.99 21.36 0.74
C TRP A 50 -0.76 20.50 1.04
N LEU A 51 -0.54 19.53 0.15
CA LEU A 51 0.57 18.61 0.20
C LEU A 51 1.49 18.86 -0.98
N SER A 52 2.71 19.32 -0.71
CA SER A 52 3.72 19.50 -1.74
C SER A 52 4.55 18.23 -1.93
N PHE A 53 4.83 17.89 -3.18
CA PHE A 53 5.60 16.71 -3.58
C PHE A 53 6.46 17.00 -4.80
N GLN A 54 7.42 16.13 -5.09
CA GLN A 54 8.24 16.27 -6.29
C GLN A 54 7.42 15.97 -7.54
N SER A 55 7.49 16.88 -8.51
CA SER A 55 6.91 16.67 -9.83
C SER A 55 7.48 15.41 -10.48
N LEU A 56 6.61 14.67 -11.17
CA LEU A 56 7.03 13.72 -12.19
C LEU A 56 6.54 14.26 -13.55
N PRO A 57 7.46 14.65 -14.47
CA PRO A 57 7.10 15.21 -15.77
C PRO A 57 6.21 14.26 -16.59
N THR A 58 6.46 12.96 -16.44
CA THR A 58 5.59 11.89 -16.91
C THR A 58 5.28 10.97 -15.74
N THR A 59 4.05 10.48 -15.70
CA THR A 59 3.70 9.32 -14.89
C THR A 59 3.56 8.15 -15.84
N GLU A 60 4.21 7.02 -15.56
CA GLU A 60 3.88 5.73 -16.19
C GLU A 60 2.97 4.93 -15.23
N PRO A 61 1.68 5.29 -15.12
CA PRO A 61 0.78 4.70 -14.15
C PRO A 61 0.58 3.22 -14.44
N ALA A 62 0.65 2.40 -13.38
CA ALA A 62 0.46 0.95 -13.50
C ALA A 62 -0.91 0.55 -14.08
N ALA A 63 -1.94 1.40 -14.00
CA ALA A 63 -3.26 1.15 -14.59
C ALA A 63 -3.70 2.16 -15.67
N GLY A 64 -2.79 3.00 -16.18
CA GLY A 64 -3.07 3.88 -17.32
C GLY A 64 -3.73 5.23 -16.98
N ARG A 65 -3.89 5.60 -15.70
CA ARG A 65 -4.39 6.92 -15.30
C ARG A 65 -3.25 7.89 -15.05
N SER A 66 -3.11 8.90 -15.90
CA SER A 66 -2.02 9.86 -15.76
C SER A 66 -2.20 10.76 -14.54
N GLY A 67 -1.07 11.15 -13.95
CA GLY A 67 -1.02 12.06 -12.81
C GLY A 67 -1.03 11.36 -11.46
N PHE A 68 -1.29 12.16 -10.43
CA PHE A 68 -1.33 11.75 -9.04
C PHE A 68 -2.76 11.83 -8.54
N HIS A 69 -3.15 10.87 -7.72
CA HIS A 69 -4.46 10.84 -7.08
C HIS A 69 -4.28 10.79 -5.58
N PHE A 70 -5.03 11.62 -4.87
CA PHE A 70 -5.00 11.70 -3.43
C PHE A 70 -6.42 11.71 -2.89
N ASP A 71 -6.61 11.10 -1.72
CA ASP A 71 -7.85 11.14 -0.98
C ASP A 71 -7.59 11.71 0.42
N LEU A 72 -8.49 12.54 0.91
CA LEU A 72 -8.50 12.98 2.29
C LEU A 72 -9.69 12.37 3.03
N THR A 73 -9.39 11.77 4.17
CA THR A 73 -10.40 11.15 5.03
C THR A 73 -10.37 11.76 6.42
N ILE A 74 -11.54 11.98 7.02
CA ILE A 74 -11.68 12.31 8.43
C ILE A 74 -12.33 11.10 9.08
N GLU A 75 -11.68 10.57 10.12
CA GLU A 75 -12.08 9.31 10.75
C GLU A 75 -12.27 8.16 9.73
N ARG A 76 -13.52 7.77 9.47
CA ARG A 76 -13.87 6.67 8.56
C ARG A 76 -14.41 7.14 7.22
N ASP A 77 -14.62 8.44 7.05
CA ASP A 77 -15.36 9.02 5.93
C ASP A 77 -14.43 9.66 4.91
N LEU A 78 -14.78 9.51 3.63
CA LEU A 78 -14.02 10.07 2.53
C LEU A 78 -14.57 11.45 2.29
N ILE A 79 -13.75 12.47 2.51
CA ILE A 79 -14.20 13.87 2.54
C ILE A 79 -13.92 14.52 1.20
N ALA A 80 -12.72 14.30 0.65
CA ALA A 80 -12.32 14.88 -0.62
C ALA A 80 -11.41 13.92 -1.40
N SER A 81 -11.46 14.05 -2.71
CA SER A 81 -10.55 13.41 -3.65
C SER A 81 -10.00 14.50 -4.57
N THR A 82 -8.69 14.52 -4.79
CA THR A 82 -8.05 15.46 -5.71
C THR A 82 -7.12 14.71 -6.66
N SER A 83 -6.93 15.27 -7.85
CA SER A 83 -6.02 14.74 -8.86
C SER A 83 -5.12 15.85 -9.37
N VAL A 84 -3.83 15.55 -9.48
CA VAL A 84 -2.81 16.48 -9.95
C VAL A 84 -2.26 15.93 -11.26
N PRO A 85 -2.28 16.71 -12.37
CA PRO A 85 -1.74 16.24 -13.64
C PRO A 85 -0.22 16.00 -13.54
N PRO A 86 0.37 15.22 -14.47
CA PRO A 86 1.82 15.13 -14.60
C PRO A 86 2.44 16.53 -14.70
N GLY A 87 3.61 16.73 -14.10
CA GLY A 87 4.22 18.05 -13.99
C GLY A 87 3.77 18.85 -12.75
N GLY A 88 2.61 18.57 -12.16
CA GLY A 88 2.15 19.26 -10.96
C GLY A 88 2.90 18.83 -9.69
N GLU A 89 2.89 19.72 -8.68
CA GLU A 89 3.72 19.60 -7.47
C GLU A 89 2.94 19.71 -6.16
N GLU A 90 1.64 19.99 -6.24
CA GLU A 90 0.83 20.28 -5.08
C GLU A 90 -0.57 19.67 -5.22
N ALA A 91 -1.02 19.03 -4.15
CA ALA A 91 -2.40 18.55 -4.00
C ALA A 91 -3.10 19.38 -2.94
N VAL A 92 -4.18 20.05 -3.33
CA VAL A 92 -4.96 20.95 -2.45
C VAL A 92 -6.29 20.30 -2.08
N PHE A 93 -6.67 20.46 -0.81
CA PHE A 93 -7.94 20.07 -0.23
C PHE A 93 -8.56 21.31 0.44
N ASP A 94 -9.66 21.80 -0.11
CA ASP A 94 -10.41 22.95 0.39
C ASP A 94 -11.73 22.50 1.06
N ASP A 95 -12.44 23.46 1.65
CA ASP A 95 -13.78 23.27 2.24
C ASP A 95 -13.86 22.15 3.30
N LEU A 96 -12.79 21.93 4.06
CA LEU A 96 -12.78 20.95 5.15
C LEU A 96 -13.64 21.44 6.33
N PRO A 97 -14.28 20.52 7.09
CA PRO A 97 -15.04 20.87 8.28
C PRO A 97 -14.22 21.66 9.30
N ALA A 98 -14.84 22.64 9.96
CA ALA A 98 -14.22 23.37 11.07
C ALA A 98 -14.03 22.49 12.32
N GLY A 99 -13.17 22.96 13.23
CA GLY A 99 -12.87 22.29 14.49
C GLY A 99 -11.71 21.29 14.37
N ASP A 100 -11.23 20.85 15.53
CA ASP A 100 -10.13 19.88 15.61
C ASP A 100 -10.60 18.52 15.08
N LYS A 101 -9.75 17.94 14.24
CA LYS A 101 -10.02 16.72 13.50
C LYS A 101 -8.73 15.99 13.21
N ILE A 102 -8.81 14.66 13.19
CA ILE A 102 -7.74 13.82 12.66
C ILE A 102 -8.02 13.55 11.19
N VAL A 103 -7.13 14.03 10.33
CA VAL A 103 -7.18 13.78 8.89
C VAL A 103 -6.17 12.71 8.50
N GLU A 104 -6.52 11.91 7.50
CA GLU A 104 -5.56 11.06 6.78
C GLU A 104 -5.54 11.42 5.29
N ILE A 105 -4.35 11.70 4.76
CA ILE A 105 -4.13 11.93 3.33
C ILE A 105 -3.54 10.66 2.73
N TRP A 106 -4.33 9.96 1.92
CA TRP A 106 -3.96 8.72 1.24
C TRP A 106 -3.25 9.03 -0.07
N LEU A 107 -2.06 8.47 -0.24
CA LEU A 107 -1.20 8.72 -1.39
C LEU A 107 -1.53 7.79 -2.56
N SER A 108 -1.14 8.19 -3.78
CA SER A 108 -1.45 7.46 -5.01
C SER A 108 -1.05 5.99 -4.94
N GLN A 109 -1.97 5.08 -5.27
CA GLN A 109 -1.67 3.66 -5.31
C GLN A 109 -0.89 3.22 -6.56
N GLU A 110 -0.83 4.08 -7.59
CA GLU A 110 -0.31 3.71 -8.91
C GLU A 110 1.09 4.23 -9.19
N VAL A 111 1.50 5.32 -8.53
CA VAL A 111 2.78 6.00 -8.76
C VAL A 111 3.53 6.22 -7.44
N PRO A 112 4.87 6.33 -7.48
CA PRO A 112 5.65 6.82 -6.35
C PRO A 112 5.30 8.28 -6.05
N VAL A 113 5.38 8.67 -4.78
CA VAL A 113 5.17 10.06 -4.34
C VAL A 113 6.30 10.46 -3.41
N ALA A 114 7.22 11.31 -3.88
CA ALA A 114 8.26 11.89 -3.04
C ALA A 114 7.74 13.19 -2.41
N LEU A 115 7.48 13.17 -1.11
CA LEU A 115 6.90 14.28 -0.38
C LEU A 115 7.97 15.34 -0.10
N LYS A 116 7.67 16.61 -0.38
CA LYS A 116 8.47 17.72 0.16
C LYS A 116 8.18 17.79 1.67
N THR A 117 9.11 18.30 2.47
CA THR A 117 9.06 18.14 3.94
C THR A 117 7.90 18.86 4.64
N ALA A 118 7.14 19.71 3.94
CA ALA A 118 6.03 20.46 4.51
C ALA A 118 4.68 19.93 4.00
N LEU A 119 3.85 19.46 4.92
CA LEU A 119 2.40 19.49 4.77
C LEU A 119 1.92 20.76 5.46
N GLU A 120 1.09 21.54 4.78
CA GLU A 120 0.69 22.85 5.25
C GLU A 120 -0.84 22.98 5.25
N GLY A 121 -1.31 23.93 6.05
CA GLY A 121 -2.72 24.27 6.19
C GLY A 121 -2.88 25.72 6.60
N ASP A 122 -4.12 26.22 6.53
CA ASP A 122 -4.48 27.53 7.06
C ASP A 122 -4.38 27.59 8.59
N GLU A 123 -4.37 26.44 9.27
CA GLU A 123 -4.06 26.28 10.69
C GLU A 123 -2.90 25.29 10.91
N ALA A 124 -2.41 25.23 12.16
CA ALA A 124 -1.32 24.35 12.54
C ALA A 124 -1.65 22.87 12.29
N CYS A 125 -0.69 22.14 11.71
CA CYS A 125 -0.74 20.70 11.48
C CYS A 125 0.19 19.98 12.47
N ARG A 126 -0.34 19.01 13.23
CA ARG A 126 0.44 18.23 14.21
C ARG A 126 0.36 16.75 13.88
N GLN A 127 1.47 16.03 14.02
CA GLN A 127 1.45 14.58 13.88
C GLN A 127 0.43 13.97 14.85
N ALA A 128 -0.45 13.10 14.34
CA ALA A 128 -1.40 12.38 15.17
C ALA A 128 -0.95 10.93 15.33
N ASN A 129 -0.90 10.46 16.58
CA ASN A 129 -0.59 9.07 16.89
C ASN A 129 -1.66 8.12 16.34
N ASP A 130 -1.23 6.91 15.97
CA ASP A 130 -2.12 5.85 15.50
C ASP A 130 -2.02 4.62 16.41
N THR A 131 -3.03 4.48 17.26
CA THR A 131 -3.16 3.37 18.23
C THR A 131 -4.06 2.24 17.73
N ARG A 132 -4.53 2.32 16.47
CA ARG A 132 -5.38 1.28 15.87
C ARG A 132 -4.62 -0.04 15.75
N PRO A 133 -5.31 -1.20 15.86
CA PRO A 133 -4.69 -2.50 15.63
C PRO A 133 -4.05 -2.58 14.24
N ARG A 134 -2.83 -3.10 14.18
CA ARG A 134 -1.98 -3.17 13.00
C ARG A 134 -2.38 -4.37 12.15
N TRP A 135 -2.66 -4.10 10.89
CA TRP A 135 -3.03 -5.14 9.93
C TRP A 135 -2.09 -5.13 8.73
N VAL A 136 -1.39 -6.24 8.54
CA VAL A 136 -0.54 -6.46 7.37
C VAL A 136 -1.29 -7.34 6.37
N THR A 137 -1.46 -6.86 5.14
CA THR A 137 -2.02 -7.67 4.05
C THR A 137 -1.01 -7.81 2.92
N TYR A 138 -0.69 -9.04 2.55
CA TYR A 138 0.22 -9.36 1.45
C TYR A 138 -0.55 -9.98 0.29
N GLY A 139 -0.18 -9.62 -0.94
CA GLY A 139 -0.73 -10.26 -2.13
C GLY A 139 -0.31 -9.63 -3.45
N SER A 140 -1.05 -9.96 -4.49
CA SER A 140 -0.79 -9.57 -5.87
C SER A 140 -1.43 -8.22 -6.26
N SER A 141 -1.77 -8.06 -7.54
CA SER A 141 -2.49 -6.89 -8.08
C SER A 141 -3.84 -6.63 -7.42
N LEU A 142 -4.49 -7.68 -6.91
CA LEU A 142 -5.76 -7.56 -6.20
C LEU A 142 -5.60 -6.86 -4.85
N THR A 143 -4.49 -7.09 -4.15
CA THR A 143 -4.13 -6.35 -2.94
C THR A 143 -3.54 -4.98 -3.29
N HIS A 144 -2.80 -4.89 -4.40
CA HIS A 144 -2.21 -3.62 -4.85
C HIS A 144 -3.28 -2.58 -5.25
N CYS A 145 -4.39 -3.05 -5.85
CA CYS A 145 -5.54 -2.24 -6.24
C CYS A 145 -5.22 -1.05 -7.16
N VAL A 146 -4.24 -1.17 -8.07
CA VAL A 146 -3.89 -0.08 -9.00
C VAL A 146 -5.09 0.43 -9.79
N ARG A 147 -6.08 -0.41 -10.07
CA ARG A 147 -7.33 -0.05 -10.77
C ARG A 147 -8.47 0.46 -9.87
N ALA A 148 -8.28 0.59 -8.56
CA ALA A 148 -9.30 1.17 -7.69
C ALA A 148 -9.64 2.60 -8.12
N HIS A 149 -10.84 3.09 -7.78
CA HIS A 149 -11.25 4.44 -8.18
C HIS A 149 -10.31 5.52 -7.60
N SER A 150 -9.84 5.37 -6.36
CA SER A 150 -8.89 6.30 -5.71
C SER A 150 -8.20 5.62 -4.51
N PRO A 151 -7.15 6.22 -3.92
CA PRO A 151 -6.34 5.59 -2.88
C PRO A 151 -7.09 5.02 -1.67
N ALA A 152 -8.02 5.78 -1.10
CA ALA A 152 -8.82 5.39 0.07
C ALA A 152 -9.99 4.45 -0.29
N ARG A 153 -10.16 4.14 -1.59
CA ARG A 153 -11.14 3.20 -2.14
C ARG A 153 -10.54 1.87 -2.61
N THR A 154 -9.25 1.64 -2.35
CA THR A 154 -8.68 0.28 -2.46
C THR A 154 -9.37 -0.63 -1.42
N TRP A 155 -9.56 -1.93 -1.71
CA TRP A 155 -10.23 -2.80 -0.74
C TRP A 155 -9.50 -2.88 0.61
N PRO A 156 -8.14 -2.85 0.69
CA PRO A 156 -7.45 -2.78 1.97
C PRO A 156 -7.75 -1.48 2.71
N ALA A 157 -7.72 -0.32 2.02
CA ALA A 157 -8.03 0.96 2.65
C ALA A 157 -9.47 1.03 3.16
N LEU A 158 -10.44 0.51 2.38
CA LEU A 158 -11.84 0.45 2.77
C LEU A 158 -12.05 -0.40 4.02
N VAL A 159 -11.46 -1.59 4.07
CA VAL A 159 -11.55 -2.47 5.25
C VAL A 159 -10.88 -1.81 6.46
N ALA A 160 -9.69 -1.26 6.27
CA ALA A 160 -8.94 -0.63 7.36
C ALA A 160 -9.70 0.55 7.97
N ARG A 161 -10.26 1.44 7.15
CA ARG A 161 -11.07 2.58 7.64
C ARG A 161 -12.35 2.13 8.33
N ARG A 162 -13.09 1.19 7.74
CA ARG A 162 -14.35 0.70 8.31
C ARG A 162 -14.16 -0.09 9.60
N ARG A 163 -13.02 -0.75 9.77
CA ARG A 163 -12.70 -1.57 10.96
C ARG A 163 -11.77 -0.88 11.94
N GLY A 164 -11.33 0.35 11.66
CA GLY A 164 -10.41 1.08 12.51
C GLY A 164 -9.06 0.37 12.67
N LEU A 165 -8.44 -0.04 11.56
CA LEU A 165 -7.15 -0.72 11.53
C LEU A 165 -6.04 0.18 10.97
N HIS A 166 -4.83 0.00 11.50
CA HIS A 166 -3.61 0.56 10.95
C HIS A 166 -3.09 -0.37 9.84
N LEU A 167 -3.45 -0.05 8.59
CA LEU A 167 -3.08 -0.82 7.41
C LEU A 167 -1.60 -0.67 7.04
N THR A 168 -0.96 -1.82 6.80
CA THR A 168 0.24 -1.97 5.96
C THR A 168 -0.10 -2.82 4.73
N SER A 169 -0.12 -2.21 3.55
CA SER A 169 -0.48 -2.88 2.28
C SER A 169 0.76 -3.34 1.51
N LEU A 170 1.01 -4.64 1.50
CA LEU A 170 2.07 -5.31 0.73
C LEU A 170 1.49 -5.96 -0.52
N GLY A 171 0.67 -5.22 -1.26
CA GLY A 171 0.18 -5.62 -2.58
C GLY A 171 1.16 -5.26 -3.68
N PHE A 172 1.70 -6.25 -4.40
CA PHE A 172 2.62 -6.02 -5.52
C PHE A 172 2.08 -6.66 -6.80
N GLY A 173 1.67 -5.81 -7.74
CA GLY A 173 1.00 -6.24 -8.97
C GLY A 173 1.89 -7.13 -9.83
N GLY A 174 1.53 -8.40 -9.98
CA GLY A 174 2.29 -9.37 -10.78
C GLY A 174 3.45 -10.02 -10.02
N GLN A 175 3.68 -9.66 -8.76
CA GLN A 175 4.93 -9.91 -8.04
C GLN A 175 4.69 -10.65 -6.70
N CYS A 176 3.61 -11.42 -6.60
CA CYS A 176 3.30 -12.24 -5.43
C CYS A 176 3.71 -13.70 -5.66
N HIS A 177 5.00 -14.00 -5.50
CA HIS A 177 5.61 -15.28 -5.88
C HIS A 177 6.03 -16.18 -4.72
N LEU A 178 5.57 -15.87 -3.50
CA LEU A 178 5.91 -16.60 -2.26
C LEU A 178 7.40 -16.53 -1.91
N ASP A 179 8.03 -15.39 -2.20
CA ASP A 179 9.43 -15.14 -1.87
C ASP A 179 9.66 -15.25 -0.35
N ALA A 180 10.65 -16.05 0.06
CA ALA A 180 10.99 -16.21 1.48
C ALA A 180 11.33 -14.86 2.15
N MET A 181 11.94 -13.95 1.38
CA MET A 181 12.23 -12.59 1.84
C MET A 181 10.98 -11.76 2.11
N MET A 182 9.86 -12.00 1.42
CA MET A 182 8.58 -11.39 1.78
C MET A 182 8.06 -11.91 3.11
N GLY A 183 8.28 -13.20 3.41
CA GLY A 183 8.03 -13.77 4.74
C GLY A 183 8.82 -13.05 5.82
N ARG A 184 10.12 -12.82 5.60
CA ARG A 184 10.98 -12.08 6.54
C ARG A 184 10.54 -10.62 6.72
N VAL A 185 10.13 -9.94 5.63
CA VAL A 185 9.57 -8.58 5.72
C VAL A 185 8.32 -8.57 6.59
N ILE A 186 7.39 -9.51 6.38
CA ILE A 186 6.16 -9.58 7.18
C ILE A 186 6.49 -9.91 8.63
N ALA A 187 7.42 -10.83 8.90
CA ALA A 187 7.86 -11.20 10.24
C ALA A 187 8.50 -10.03 11.03
N ASP A 188 9.13 -9.09 10.33
CA ASP A 188 9.77 -7.92 10.94
C ASP A 188 8.80 -6.75 11.16
N LEU A 189 7.60 -6.80 10.57
CA LEU A 189 6.58 -5.76 10.72
C LEU A 189 5.72 -6.03 11.96
N PRO A 190 5.40 -5.01 12.76
CA PRO A 190 4.44 -5.19 13.83
C PRO A 190 3.04 -5.46 13.26
N ALA A 191 2.40 -6.54 13.71
CA ALA A 191 1.11 -6.97 13.19
C ALA A 191 0.24 -7.62 14.29
N ASP A 192 -0.98 -7.12 14.44
CA ASP A 192 -2.03 -7.73 15.25
C ASP A 192 -2.89 -8.69 14.39
N TYR A 193 -2.95 -8.44 13.08
CA TYR A 193 -3.59 -9.31 12.10
C TYR A 193 -2.75 -9.41 10.83
N ILE A 194 -2.72 -10.59 10.24
CA ILE A 194 -2.03 -10.84 8.97
C ILE A 194 -2.99 -11.50 7.99
N THR A 195 -3.02 -11.02 6.75
CA THR A 195 -3.78 -11.65 5.66
C THR A 195 -2.87 -11.93 4.48
N LEU A 196 -2.83 -13.18 4.02
CA LEU A 196 -2.03 -13.61 2.89
C LEU A 196 -2.97 -13.99 1.74
N LYS A 197 -3.03 -13.16 0.69
CA LYS A 197 -3.83 -13.40 -0.51
C LYS A 197 -2.92 -13.90 -1.63
N LEU A 198 -2.78 -15.21 -1.73
CA LEU A 198 -1.73 -15.87 -2.51
C LEU A 198 -2.22 -16.38 -3.88
N GLU A 199 -1.38 -17.14 -4.59
CA GLU A 199 -1.71 -18.00 -5.74
C GLU A 199 -1.73 -17.35 -7.14
N ILE A 200 -2.41 -16.22 -7.37
CA ILE A 200 -2.71 -15.80 -8.76
C ILE A 200 -1.47 -15.54 -9.64
N ASN A 201 -0.32 -15.15 -9.05
CA ASN A 201 0.93 -14.95 -9.78
C ASN A 201 1.82 -16.19 -9.84
N THR A 202 1.59 -17.19 -8.98
CA THR A 202 2.32 -18.46 -9.03
C THR A 202 1.77 -19.38 -10.12
N ILE A 203 0.51 -19.18 -10.54
CA ILE A 203 -0.13 -19.92 -11.64
C ILE A 203 0.60 -19.65 -12.96
N GLY A 204 1.31 -20.68 -13.45
CA GLY A 204 1.91 -20.70 -14.78
C GLY A 204 3.42 -20.39 -14.83
N GLY A 205 4.16 -20.44 -13.72
CA GLY A 205 5.63 -20.38 -13.84
C GLY A 205 6.44 -20.51 -12.55
N SER A 206 6.07 -19.82 -11.46
CA SER A 206 6.97 -19.67 -10.31
C SER A 206 6.97 -20.87 -9.34
N HIS A 207 5.85 -21.62 -9.28
CA HIS A 207 5.74 -22.84 -8.47
C HIS A 207 4.97 -23.92 -9.22
N SER A 208 5.39 -25.17 -9.05
CA SER A 208 4.65 -26.35 -9.51
C SER A 208 3.60 -26.77 -8.47
N ALA A 209 2.65 -27.63 -8.86
CA ALA A 209 1.71 -28.24 -7.90
C ALA A 209 2.43 -28.97 -6.76
N ARG A 210 3.63 -29.50 -6.99
CA ARG A 210 4.47 -30.17 -5.99
C ARG A 210 5.14 -29.19 -5.03
N THR A 211 5.61 -28.03 -5.49
CA THR A 211 6.37 -27.08 -4.65
C THR A 211 5.50 -26.03 -3.98
N TYR A 212 4.33 -25.73 -4.55
CA TYR A 212 3.45 -24.67 -4.07
C TYR A 212 2.97 -24.85 -2.61
N PRO A 213 2.48 -26.04 -2.17
CA PRO A 213 2.07 -26.22 -0.77
C PRO A 213 3.23 -26.01 0.21
N ALA A 214 4.42 -26.53 -0.12
CA ALA A 214 5.61 -26.37 0.70
C ALA A 214 6.06 -24.90 0.79
N ALA A 215 5.94 -24.13 -0.30
CA ALA A 215 6.26 -22.70 -0.30
C ALA A 215 5.32 -21.89 0.60
N ILE A 216 4.01 -22.21 0.60
CA ILE A 216 3.06 -21.58 1.54
C ILE A 216 3.42 -21.91 2.99
N VAL A 217 3.65 -23.19 3.29
CA VAL A 217 4.03 -23.63 4.65
C VAL A 217 5.29 -22.90 5.09
N GLY A 218 6.33 -22.87 4.25
CA GLY A 218 7.58 -22.16 4.54
C GLY A 218 7.37 -20.66 4.79
N LEU A 219 6.59 -19.99 3.96
CA LEU A 219 6.26 -18.56 4.15
C LEU A 219 5.57 -18.32 5.50
N VAL A 220 4.59 -19.16 5.86
CA VAL A 220 3.87 -19.06 7.14
C VAL A 220 4.80 -19.34 8.31
N GLN A 221 5.67 -20.35 8.22
CA GLN A 221 6.63 -20.66 9.28
C GLN A 221 7.60 -19.49 9.51
N ILE A 222 8.12 -18.87 8.45
CA ILE A 222 8.99 -17.68 8.56
C ILE A 222 8.28 -16.54 9.31
N ILE A 223 6.99 -16.32 9.07
CA ILE A 223 6.19 -15.31 9.77
C ILE A 223 6.00 -15.72 11.25
N ARG A 224 5.69 -17.00 11.49
CA ARG A 224 5.46 -17.56 12.83
C ARG A 224 6.69 -17.49 13.73
N ASP A 225 7.91 -17.48 13.18
CA ASP A 225 9.16 -17.24 13.94
C ASP A 225 9.08 -15.98 14.84
N LYS A 226 8.36 -14.94 14.39
CA LYS A 226 8.21 -13.67 15.14
C LYS A 226 6.77 -13.36 15.56
N HIS A 227 5.81 -14.07 14.99
CA HIS A 227 4.38 -13.92 15.28
C HIS A 227 3.77 -15.28 15.64
N PRO A 228 4.11 -15.87 16.79
CA PRO A 228 3.64 -17.21 17.14
C PRO A 228 2.11 -17.30 17.20
N ASP A 229 1.47 -16.28 17.80
CA ASP A 229 0.03 -16.28 18.09
C ASP A 229 -0.80 -15.32 17.22
N THR A 230 -0.16 -14.43 16.45
CA THR A 230 -0.88 -13.45 15.60
C THR A 230 -1.80 -14.18 14.61
N PRO A 231 -3.09 -13.87 14.53
CA PRO A 231 -3.99 -14.47 13.55
C PRO A 231 -3.49 -14.26 12.11
N ILE A 232 -3.32 -15.36 11.36
CA ILE A 232 -2.99 -15.35 9.93
C ILE A 232 -4.19 -15.92 9.16
N ALA A 233 -4.78 -15.12 8.29
CA ALA A 233 -5.76 -15.58 7.32
C ALA A 233 -5.09 -15.93 5.99
N LEU A 234 -5.16 -17.20 5.58
CA LEU A 234 -4.79 -17.64 4.24
C LEU A 234 -6.01 -17.54 3.34
N VAL A 235 -5.92 -16.73 2.28
CA VAL A 235 -7.05 -16.41 1.40
C VAL A 235 -6.71 -16.82 -0.02
N SER A 236 -7.48 -17.77 -0.55
CA SER A 236 -7.40 -18.17 -1.95
C SER A 236 -7.82 -17.02 -2.88
N PRO A 237 -7.32 -16.96 -4.12
CA PRO A 237 -7.76 -15.97 -5.09
C PRO A 237 -9.25 -16.18 -5.40
N TRP A 238 -9.94 -15.10 -5.73
CA TRP A 238 -11.27 -15.22 -6.34
C TRP A 238 -11.11 -15.79 -7.76
N ALA A 239 -12.11 -16.52 -8.23
CA ALA A 239 -12.08 -17.23 -9.50
C ALA A 239 -11.66 -16.31 -10.66
N SER A 240 -10.47 -16.54 -11.19
CA SER A 240 -9.97 -15.94 -12.43
C SER A 240 -10.28 -16.90 -13.59
N PRO A 241 -10.46 -16.43 -14.84
CA PRO A 241 -10.57 -17.32 -16.01
C PRO A 241 -9.41 -18.34 -16.09
N ARG A 242 -8.22 -17.99 -15.57
CA ARG A 242 -7.07 -18.90 -15.46
C ARG A 242 -7.28 -20.00 -14.41
N THR A 243 -7.97 -19.73 -13.30
CA THR A 243 -8.25 -20.73 -12.25
C THR A 243 -9.41 -21.66 -12.61
N ARG A 244 -10.31 -21.26 -13.54
CA ARG A 244 -11.40 -22.13 -14.03
C ARG A 244 -10.92 -23.30 -14.89
N ARG A 245 -9.73 -23.21 -15.49
CA ARG A 245 -9.13 -24.31 -16.28
C ARG A 245 -8.46 -25.40 -15.43
N CYS A 246 -8.31 -25.18 -14.12
CA CYS A 246 -7.78 -26.16 -13.17
C CYS A 246 -8.88 -26.86 -12.36
N ARG A 247 -10.09 -27.02 -12.91
CA ARG A 247 -10.94 -28.14 -12.48
C ARG A 247 -10.29 -29.41 -13.03
N MET A 248 -9.53 -30.10 -12.19
CA MET A 248 -9.05 -31.45 -12.48
C MET A 248 -10.26 -32.37 -12.76
N PRO A 249 -10.12 -33.37 -13.64
CA PRO A 249 -11.15 -34.36 -13.95
C PRO A 249 -11.60 -35.17 -12.73
#